data_AF-A0A8J1VKJ1-F1
#
_entry.id   AF-A0A8J1VKJ1-F1
#
_cell.length_a   1.000
_cell.length_b   1.000
_cell.length_c   1.000
_cell.angle_alpha   90.00
_cell.angle_beta   90.00
_cell.angle_gamma   90.00
#
_symmetry.space_group_name_H-M   'P 1'
#
loop_
_entity.id
_entity.type
_entity.pdbx_description
1 polymer ?
#
loop_
_entity_poly.entity_id
_entity_poly.type
_entity_poly.pdbx_seq_one_letter_code
_entity_poly.pdbx_strand_id
1 'polypeptide(L)'
;MPPPILSSPFLNLTFINSLLSPNTSTNTHPLSPDQRVQLLSAKLYLLTNPTPSSSTKHASRARMDDPTTILVVRLDLARAHLAASVPDLKLAELELSSMERTASGVVRSLRRARDERCRSGKDRHWGGDGDGDGDGNGDGDGDGDGDGDGHEEGEGQGDGRSADLGCRDGGARGVPSWLGEMERLRVEALEELVDVELGLGREGRARRWRESIVQLKAESKQGSLLR
;
A
#
# COMPACT_ATOMS: atom_id res chain seq x y z
N MET A 1 -17.66 15.13 -1.45
CA MET A 1 -18.40 15.50 -2.68
C MET A 1 -17.49 15.27 -3.88
N PRO A 2 -18.00 14.68 -4.98
CA PRO A 2 -17.17 14.52 -6.19
C PRO A 2 -16.73 15.90 -6.69
N PRO A 3 -15.47 16.06 -7.14
CA PRO A 3 -15.04 17.34 -7.72
C PRO A 3 -15.97 17.76 -8.86
N PRO A 4 -16.36 19.05 -8.98
CA PRO A 4 -17.35 19.54 -9.96
C PRO A 4 -17.03 19.13 -11.40
N ILE A 5 -15.74 18.98 -11.67
CA ILE A 5 -15.16 18.59 -12.95
C ILE A 5 -15.67 17.20 -13.41
N LEU A 6 -15.95 16.27 -12.49
CA LEU A 6 -16.39 14.92 -12.83
C LEU A 6 -17.82 14.80 -13.36
N SER A 7 -18.60 15.89 -13.35
CA SER A 7 -19.92 15.92 -13.96
C SER A 7 -19.87 15.92 -15.50
N SER A 8 -18.70 16.18 -16.08
CA SER A 8 -18.53 16.21 -17.54
C SER A 8 -18.40 14.79 -18.10
N PRO A 9 -19.26 14.38 -19.05
CA PRO A 9 -19.17 13.07 -19.70
C PRO A 9 -17.91 12.92 -20.57
N PHE A 10 -17.19 14.02 -20.83
CA PHE A 10 -15.99 14.03 -21.65
C PHE A 10 -14.70 13.71 -20.89
N LEU A 11 -14.74 13.73 -19.55
CA LEU A 11 -13.55 13.49 -18.73
C LEU A 11 -13.38 12.00 -18.44
N ASN A 12 -12.76 11.32 -19.40
CA ASN A 12 -12.27 9.96 -19.23
C ASN A 12 -10.80 9.94 -18.76
N LEU A 13 -10.36 8.80 -18.23
CA LEU A 13 -8.98 8.62 -17.75
C LEU A 13 -7.94 8.89 -18.85
N THR A 14 -8.21 8.52 -20.10
CA THR A 14 -7.31 8.72 -21.24
C THR A 14 -7.08 10.20 -21.51
N PHE A 15 -8.13 11.01 -21.47
CA PHE A 15 -8.07 12.45 -21.66
C PHE A 15 -7.32 13.12 -20.51
N ILE A 16 -7.61 12.75 -19.26
CA ILE A 16 -6.88 13.27 -18.10
C ILE A 16 -5.38 12.91 -18.18
N ASN A 17 -5.04 11.69 -18.58
CA ASN A 17 -3.64 11.28 -18.80
C ASN A 17 -2.96 12.08 -19.91
N SER A 18 -3.69 12.39 -20.99
CA SER A 18 -3.18 13.26 -22.05
C SER A 18 -2.90 14.66 -21.54
N LEU A 19 -3.77 15.23 -20.70
CA LEU A 19 -3.56 16.56 -20.14
C LEU A 19 -2.40 16.60 -19.14
N LEU A 20 -2.24 15.56 -18.32
CA LEU A 20 -1.18 15.47 -17.30
C LEU A 20 0.21 15.13 -17.88
N SER A 21 0.28 14.69 -19.14
CA SER A 21 1.53 14.29 -19.77
C SER A 21 2.42 15.51 -20.07
N PRO A 22 3.68 15.55 -19.58
CA PRO A 22 4.56 16.72 -19.73
C PRO A 22 4.98 16.98 -21.18
N ASN A 23 4.85 15.98 -22.07
CA ASN A 23 5.40 16.00 -23.43
C ASN A 23 4.38 16.25 -24.53
N THR A 24 3.13 16.62 -24.21
CA THR A 24 2.17 16.96 -25.27
C THR A 24 2.59 18.28 -25.92
N SER A 25 3.22 18.18 -27.09
CA SER A 25 3.79 19.28 -27.87
C SER A 25 2.77 20.36 -28.25
N THR A 26 1.49 20.10 -28.04
CA THR A 26 0.37 21.00 -28.32
C THR A 26 0.06 21.94 -27.17
N ASN A 27 0.60 21.73 -25.97
CA ASN A 27 0.26 22.56 -24.81
C ASN A 27 1.32 23.67 -24.65
N THR A 28 1.07 24.79 -25.33
CA THR A 28 1.92 26.00 -25.25
C THR A 28 1.92 26.65 -23.86
N HIS A 29 1.08 26.17 -22.93
CA HIS A 29 1.00 26.70 -21.57
C HIS A 29 1.17 25.58 -20.54
N PRO A 30 2.15 25.67 -19.62
CA PRO A 30 2.24 24.73 -18.51
C PRO A 30 0.96 24.81 -17.67
N LEU A 31 0.47 23.65 -17.23
CA LEU A 31 -0.67 23.57 -16.31
C LEU A 31 -0.32 24.31 -15.01
N SER A 32 -1.25 25.14 -14.52
CA SER A 32 -1.07 25.72 -13.19
C SER A 32 -1.08 24.62 -12.12
N PRO A 33 -0.42 24.82 -10.97
CA PRO A 33 -0.45 23.85 -9.87
C PRO A 33 -1.89 23.48 -9.47
N ASP A 34 -2.79 24.45 -9.41
CA ASP A 34 -4.20 24.24 -9.06
C ASP A 34 -4.94 23.37 -10.09
N GLN A 35 -4.70 23.60 -11.39
CA GLN A 35 -5.26 22.77 -12.45
C GLN A 35 -4.71 21.33 -12.36
N ARG A 36 -3.42 21.18 -12.05
CA ARG A 36 -2.80 19.87 -11.86
C ARG A 36 -3.41 19.12 -10.67
N VAL A 37 -3.62 19.80 -9.54
CA VAL A 37 -4.33 19.24 -8.36
C VAL A 37 -5.72 18.76 -8.77
N GLN A 38 -6.51 19.59 -9.44
CA GLN A 38 -7.87 19.24 -9.88
C GLN A 38 -7.90 18.00 -10.79
N LEU A 39 -6.99 17.94 -11.78
CA LEU A 39 -6.88 16.81 -12.70
C LEU A 39 -6.44 15.52 -11.99
N LEU A 40 -5.47 15.61 -11.07
CA LEU A 40 -5.01 14.47 -10.28
C LEU A 40 -6.07 13.97 -9.30
N SER A 41 -6.80 14.86 -8.63
CA SER A 41 -7.94 14.48 -7.79
C SER A 41 -9.04 13.79 -8.60
N ALA A 42 -9.34 14.29 -9.80
CA ALA A 42 -10.30 13.65 -10.71
C ALA A 42 -9.82 12.26 -11.14
N LYS A 43 -8.54 12.12 -11.51
CA LYS A 43 -7.91 10.83 -11.86
C LYS A 43 -8.01 9.85 -10.70
N LEU A 44 -7.67 10.27 -9.48
CA LEU A 44 -7.72 9.45 -8.28
C LEU A 44 -9.15 8.97 -7.99
N TYR A 45 -10.14 9.84 -8.14
CA TYR A 45 -11.54 9.48 -7.96
C TYR A 45 -11.98 8.39 -8.95
N LEU A 46 -11.64 8.53 -10.23
CA LEU A 46 -11.98 7.54 -11.26
C LEU A 46 -11.28 6.19 -11.04
N LEU A 47 -10.05 6.20 -10.52
CA LEU A 47 -9.30 4.98 -10.20
C LEU A 47 -9.84 4.27 -8.95
N THR A 48 -10.35 5.02 -7.97
CA THR A 48 -10.87 4.45 -6.72
C THR A 48 -12.36 4.10 -6.79
N ASN A 49 -13.11 4.68 -7.74
CA ASN A 49 -14.54 4.44 -7.93
C ASN A 49 -14.81 3.98 -9.38
N PRO A 50 -14.45 2.74 -9.75
CA PRO A 50 -14.69 2.23 -11.09
C PRO A 50 -16.20 2.23 -11.40
N THR A 51 -16.57 2.75 -12.57
CA THR A 51 -17.99 2.80 -12.97
C THR A 51 -18.53 1.38 -13.25
N PRO A 52 -19.75 1.04 -12.81
CA PRO A 52 -20.31 -0.31 -12.93
C PRO A 52 -20.63 -0.75 -14.37
N SER A 53 -20.46 0.13 -15.36
CA SER A 53 -20.81 -0.15 -16.77
C SER A 53 -19.87 -1.15 -17.47
N SER A 54 -18.70 -1.44 -16.89
CA SER A 54 -17.79 -2.48 -17.34
C SER A 54 -18.30 -3.88 -16.92
N SER A 55 -19.39 -4.33 -17.54
CA SER A 55 -20.15 -5.55 -17.22
C SER A 55 -19.45 -6.90 -17.52
N THR A 56 -18.11 -6.95 -17.59
CA THR A 56 -17.41 -8.24 -17.67
C THR A 56 -17.60 -9.00 -16.36
N LYS A 57 -18.52 -9.97 -16.38
CA LYS A 57 -18.98 -10.83 -15.26
C LYS A 57 -17.88 -11.61 -14.51
N HIS A 58 -16.61 -11.41 -14.84
CA HIS A 58 -15.44 -11.99 -14.15
C HIS A 58 -14.68 -10.98 -13.26
N ALA A 59 -15.13 -9.73 -13.17
CA ALA A 59 -14.39 -8.65 -12.49
C ALA A 59 -14.44 -8.64 -10.95
N SER A 60 -15.28 -9.47 -10.30
CA SER A 60 -15.44 -9.43 -8.83
C SER A 60 -14.23 -9.98 -8.05
N ARG A 61 -13.24 -10.58 -8.73
CA ARG A 61 -12.04 -11.14 -8.08
C ARG A 61 -10.71 -10.78 -8.75
N ALA A 62 -10.74 -10.05 -9.86
CA ALA A 62 -9.63 -9.23 -10.32
C ALA A 62 -9.67 -7.93 -9.51
N ARG A 63 -9.37 -7.97 -8.20
CA ARG A 63 -8.03 -7.70 -7.68
C ARG A 63 -7.42 -6.55 -8.47
N MET A 64 -7.21 -5.40 -7.82
CA MET A 64 -6.34 -4.34 -8.31
C MET A 64 -5.09 -4.98 -8.92
N ASP A 65 -5.03 -5.07 -10.25
CA ASP A 65 -3.95 -5.78 -10.94
C ASP A 65 -2.61 -5.11 -10.66
N ASP A 66 -2.66 -3.84 -10.24
CA ASP A 66 -1.52 -3.10 -9.75
C ASP A 66 -1.94 -1.96 -8.79
N PRO A 67 -1.67 -2.07 -7.47
CA PRO A 67 -1.94 -0.98 -6.53
C PRO A 67 -1.07 0.27 -6.79
N THR A 68 0.06 0.13 -7.49
CA THR A 68 1.03 1.21 -7.64
C THR A 68 0.48 2.39 -8.43
N THR A 69 -0.43 2.16 -9.38
CA THR A 69 -1.04 3.25 -10.16
C THR A 69 -1.76 4.27 -9.27
N ILE A 70 -2.48 3.81 -8.24
CA ILE A 70 -3.16 4.69 -7.28
C ILE A 70 -2.12 5.43 -6.42
N LEU A 71 -1.06 4.74 -6.01
CA LEU A 71 0.00 5.33 -5.18
C LEU A 71 0.79 6.40 -5.94
N VAL A 72 1.12 6.17 -7.21
CA VAL A 72 1.75 7.17 -8.09
C VAL A 72 0.90 8.43 -8.18
N VAL A 73 -0.41 8.29 -8.43
CA VAL A 73 -1.31 9.45 -8.52
C VAL A 73 -1.41 10.21 -7.20
N ARG A 74 -1.41 9.52 -6.05
CA ARG A 74 -1.40 10.17 -4.73
C ARG A 74 -0.10 10.90 -4.46
N LEU A 75 1.04 10.31 -4.83
CA LEU A 75 2.35 10.95 -4.70
C LEU A 75 2.43 12.21 -5.57
N ASP A 76 1.98 12.12 -6.83
CA ASP A 76 1.90 13.26 -7.74
C ASP A 76 0.97 14.36 -7.20
N LEU A 77 -0.14 13.98 -6.57
CA LEU A 77 -1.09 14.90 -5.96
C LEU A 77 -0.46 15.64 -4.76
N ALA A 78 0.25 14.91 -3.89
CA ALA A 78 1.01 15.50 -2.78
C ALA A 78 2.06 16.50 -3.29
N ARG A 79 2.82 16.13 -4.33
CA ARG A 79 3.79 17.03 -4.97
C ARG A 79 3.14 18.26 -5.58
N ALA A 80 1.96 18.11 -6.18
CA ALA A 80 1.22 19.25 -6.72
C ALA A 80 0.77 20.22 -5.62
N HIS A 81 0.39 19.72 -4.43
CA HIS A 81 0.11 20.57 -3.26
C HIS A 81 1.36 21.31 -2.76
N LEU A 82 2.53 20.67 -2.79
CA LEU A 82 3.81 21.29 -2.42
C LEU A 82 4.28 22.33 -3.44
N ALA A 83 4.01 22.12 -4.73
CA ALA A 83 4.39 23.01 -5.82
C ALA A 83 3.42 24.19 -6.05
N ALA A 84 2.34 24.27 -5.28
CA ALA A 84 1.41 25.40 -5.33
C ALA A 84 2.12 26.72 -4.93
N SER A 85 1.56 27.86 -5.36
CA SER A 85 2.11 29.18 -5.03
C SER A 85 2.19 29.43 -3.52
N VAL A 86 1.24 28.86 -2.78
CA VAL A 86 1.27 28.71 -1.33
C VAL A 86 1.20 27.21 -1.04
N PRO A 87 2.30 26.59 -0.58
CA PRO A 87 2.33 25.15 -0.33
C PRO A 87 1.29 24.73 0.72
N ASP A 88 0.42 23.78 0.38
CA ASP A 88 -0.53 23.20 1.34
C ASP A 88 0.08 21.95 1.99
N LEU A 89 0.87 22.20 3.03
CA LEU A 89 1.57 21.14 3.77
C LEU A 89 0.60 20.14 4.43
N LYS A 90 -0.64 20.55 4.77
CA LYS A 90 -1.62 19.69 5.43
C LYS A 90 -2.28 18.73 4.46
N LEU A 91 -2.65 19.20 3.27
CA LEU A 91 -3.15 18.31 2.23
C LEU A 91 -2.06 17.35 1.73
N ALA A 92 -0.81 17.83 1.60
CA ALA A 92 0.32 16.96 1.27
C ALA A 92 0.54 15.88 2.35
N GLU A 93 0.54 16.24 3.65
CA GLU A 93 0.63 15.29 4.77
C GLU A 93 -0.46 14.21 4.68
N LEU A 94 -1.71 14.61 4.41
CA LEU A 94 -2.85 13.70 4.35
C LEU A 94 -2.71 12.67 3.23
N GLU A 95 -2.33 13.10 2.02
CA GLU A 95 -2.15 12.20 0.88
C GLU A 95 -0.99 11.23 1.09
N LEU A 96 0.17 11.74 1.53
CA LEU A 96 1.36 10.92 1.83
C LEU A 96 1.08 9.91 2.94
N SER A 97 0.38 10.32 4.00
CA SER A 97 0.01 9.43 5.11
C SER A 97 -0.98 8.33 4.68
N SER A 98 -1.95 8.67 3.82
CA SER A 98 -2.88 7.68 3.27
C SER A 98 -2.18 6.69 2.35
N MET A 99 -1.21 7.15 1.57
CA MET A 99 -0.39 6.32 0.69
C MET A 99 0.47 5.34 1.51
N GLU A 100 1.14 5.81 2.56
CA GLU A 100 1.95 4.98 3.47
C GLU A 100 1.12 3.85 4.09
N ARG A 101 -0.06 4.18 4.65
CA ARG A 101 -0.96 3.18 5.25
C ARG A 101 -1.39 2.11 4.25
N THR A 102 -1.71 2.53 3.02
CA THR A 102 -2.13 1.62 1.94
C THR A 102 -0.99 0.68 1.56
N ALA A 103 0.19 1.22 1.27
CA ALA A 103 1.37 0.43 0.92
C ALA A 103 1.75 -0.54 2.04
N SER A 104 1.79 -0.07 3.29
CA SER A 104 2.05 -0.89 4.47
C SER A 104 1.02 -2.02 4.64
N GLY A 105 -0.26 -1.75 4.45
CA GLY A 105 -1.32 -2.75 4.50
C GLY A 105 -1.13 -3.85 3.46
N VAL A 106 -0.82 -3.47 2.21
CA VAL A 106 -0.57 -4.42 1.11
C VAL A 106 0.68 -5.27 1.39
N VAL A 107 1.80 -4.66 1.82
CA VAL A 107 3.02 -5.41 2.17
C VAL A 107 2.75 -6.41 3.29
N ARG A 108 2.07 -5.99 4.37
CA ARG A 108 1.73 -6.88 5.49
C ARG A 108 0.82 -8.02 5.05
N SER A 109 -0.19 -7.74 4.22
CA SER A 109 -1.09 -8.76 3.68
C SER A 109 -0.34 -9.79 2.84
N LEU A 110 0.58 -9.35 1.98
CA LEU A 110 1.42 -10.26 1.19
C LEU A 110 2.36 -11.12 2.06
N ARG A 111 2.95 -10.53 3.11
CA ARG A 111 3.77 -11.27 4.08
C ARG A 111 2.93 -12.35 4.79
N ARG A 112 1.75 -12.01 5.29
CA ARG A 112 0.82 -12.97 5.90
C ARG A 112 0.41 -14.09 4.95
N ALA A 113 0.03 -13.76 3.71
CA ALA A 113 -0.37 -14.75 2.71
C ALA A 113 0.77 -15.71 2.33
N ARG A 114 2.03 -15.24 2.40
CA ARG A 114 3.21 -16.09 2.23
C ARG A 114 3.36 -17.06 3.41
N ASP A 115 3.24 -16.56 4.64
CA ASP A 115 3.42 -17.35 5.85
C ASP A 115 2.29 -18.39 6.04
N GLU A 116 1.05 -18.04 5.69
CA GLU A 116 -0.10 -18.97 5.67
C GLU A 116 0.11 -20.13 4.68
N ARG A 117 0.71 -19.86 3.51
CA ARG A 117 1.01 -20.93 2.55
C ARG A 117 2.00 -21.93 3.13
N CYS A 118 3.00 -21.47 3.87
CA CYS A 118 3.96 -22.33 4.54
C CYS A 118 3.31 -23.20 5.63
N ARG A 119 2.31 -22.69 6.35
CA ARG A 119 1.56 -23.46 7.36
C ARG A 119 0.65 -24.52 6.74
N SER A 120 -0.16 -24.13 5.75
CA SER A 120 -1.16 -25.03 5.12
C SER A 120 -0.56 -26.23 4.36
N GLY A 121 0.72 -26.19 4.02
CA GLY A 121 1.41 -27.30 3.37
C GLY A 121 1.73 -28.47 4.30
N LYS A 122 1.74 -28.24 5.64
CA LYS A 122 2.18 -29.23 6.63
C LYS A 122 1.06 -30.16 7.12
N ASP A 123 -0.20 -29.76 6.99
CA ASP A 123 -1.34 -30.47 7.58
C ASP A 123 -2.00 -31.52 6.68
N ARG A 124 -1.50 -31.73 5.45
CA ARG A 124 -2.03 -32.78 4.56
C ARG A 124 -1.37 -34.16 4.76
N HIS A 125 -0.57 -34.30 5.81
CA HIS A 125 0.01 -35.58 6.19
C HIS A 125 -0.48 -36.00 7.58
N TRP A 126 -1.80 -36.03 7.76
CA TRP A 126 -2.43 -36.74 8.88
C TRP A 126 -3.18 -37.96 8.36
N GLY A 127 -2.45 -39.08 8.27
CA GLY A 127 -3.04 -40.34 8.67
C GLY A 127 -3.02 -40.35 10.20
N GLY A 128 -4.02 -39.72 10.80
CA GLY A 128 -4.14 -39.58 12.25
C GLY A 128 -5.60 -39.45 12.61
N ASP A 129 -6.17 -40.57 13.03
CA ASP A 129 -7.53 -40.72 13.55
C ASP A 129 -7.64 -39.92 14.87
N GLY A 130 -7.91 -38.62 14.76
CA GLY A 130 -8.01 -37.71 15.90
C GLY A 130 -9.43 -37.22 16.09
N ASP A 131 -10.20 -37.93 16.90
CA ASP A 131 -11.54 -37.58 17.38
C ASP A 131 -11.47 -36.34 18.30
N GLY A 132 -11.28 -35.15 17.71
CA GLY A 132 -11.14 -33.90 18.44
C GLY A 132 -12.40 -33.05 18.41
N ASP A 133 -13.31 -33.29 19.35
CA ASP A 133 -14.50 -32.48 19.63
C ASP A 133 -14.11 -31.09 20.18
N GLY A 134 -13.76 -30.16 19.30
CA GLY A 134 -13.28 -28.82 19.67
C GLY A 134 -14.31 -27.73 19.39
N ASP A 135 -15.29 -27.57 20.29
CA ASP A 135 -16.32 -26.52 20.26
C ASP A 135 -15.74 -25.13 20.58
N GLY A 136 -15.01 -24.53 19.64
CA GLY A 136 -14.37 -23.21 19.81
C GLY A 136 -15.19 -22.06 19.24
N ASN A 137 -16.25 -21.62 19.93
CA ASN A 137 -17.01 -20.41 19.62
C ASN A 137 -16.23 -19.16 20.07
N GLY A 138 -15.24 -18.73 19.29
CA GLY A 138 -14.43 -17.55 19.60
C GLY A 138 -14.95 -16.28 18.93
N ASP A 139 -16.01 -15.67 19.46
CA ASP A 139 -16.52 -14.35 19.07
C ASP A 139 -15.62 -13.25 19.66
N GLY A 140 -14.49 -12.96 19.00
CA GLY A 140 -13.53 -11.96 19.44
C GLY A 140 -13.83 -10.56 18.89
N ASP A 141 -14.87 -9.90 19.41
CA ASP A 141 -15.13 -8.46 19.19
C ASP A 141 -14.17 -7.64 20.07
N GLY A 142 -12.91 -7.54 19.63
CA GLY A 142 -11.86 -6.84 20.36
C GLY A 142 -11.87 -5.32 20.13
N ASP A 143 -12.77 -4.60 20.79
CA ASP A 143 -12.71 -3.14 20.96
C ASP A 143 -11.69 -2.80 22.09
N GLY A 144 -10.42 -3.08 21.83
CA GLY A 144 -9.36 -2.92 22.82
C GLY A 144 -8.73 -1.53 22.84
N ASP A 145 -9.30 -0.60 23.60
CA ASP A 145 -8.61 0.62 24.07
C ASP A 145 -7.66 0.27 25.25
N GLY A 146 -6.73 -0.67 25.01
CA GLY A 146 -5.85 -1.21 26.03
C GLY A 146 -4.57 -0.40 26.22
N ASP A 147 -4.55 0.48 27.22
CA ASP A 147 -3.32 0.99 27.85
C ASP A 147 -2.65 -0.11 28.71
N GLY A 148 -2.31 -1.23 28.07
CA GLY A 148 -1.80 -2.43 28.75
C GLY A 148 -0.28 -2.43 28.85
N ASP A 149 0.25 -2.03 30.00
CA ASP A 149 1.61 -2.34 30.46
C ASP A 149 1.72 -3.84 30.81
N GLY A 150 1.67 -4.70 29.78
CA GLY A 150 1.75 -6.15 29.91
C GLY A 150 3.19 -6.66 29.88
N HIS A 151 3.79 -6.84 31.05
CA HIS A 151 5.02 -7.61 31.23
C HIS A 151 4.66 -9.11 31.18
N GLU A 152 4.75 -9.74 30.00
CA GLU A 152 4.56 -11.20 29.88
C GLU A 152 5.87 -11.90 29.56
N GLU A 153 6.47 -12.47 30.61
CA GLU A 153 7.57 -13.43 30.55
C GLU A 153 6.97 -14.84 30.30
N GLY A 154 6.82 -15.19 29.02
CA GLY A 154 6.39 -16.52 28.60
C GLY A 154 7.56 -17.35 28.08
N GLU A 155 8.24 -18.10 28.96
CA GLU A 155 9.29 -19.05 28.58
C GLU A 155 8.70 -20.35 28.01
N GLY A 156 8.31 -20.32 26.74
CA GLY A 156 7.89 -21.50 25.99
C GLY A 156 9.07 -22.22 25.33
N GLN A 157 9.73 -23.13 26.05
CA GLN A 157 10.83 -23.94 25.54
C GLN A 157 10.29 -25.16 24.77
N GLY A 158 9.99 -24.96 23.48
CA GLY A 158 9.57 -26.02 22.57
C GLY A 158 10.74 -26.56 21.74
N ASP A 159 11.32 -27.68 22.15
CA ASP A 159 12.39 -28.40 21.44
C ASP A 159 11.85 -29.16 20.20
N GLY A 160 11.28 -28.43 19.24
CA GLY A 160 10.79 -28.96 17.98
C GLY A 160 11.92 -29.24 17.00
N ARG A 161 12.59 -30.38 17.13
CA ARG A 161 13.65 -30.83 16.22
C ARG A 161 13.18 -30.87 14.77
N SER A 162 13.99 -30.21 13.93
CA SER A 162 13.85 -30.01 12.50
C SER A 162 13.71 -31.32 11.71
N ALA A 163 12.49 -31.65 11.28
CA ALA A 163 12.28 -32.46 10.09
C ALA A 163 12.25 -31.51 8.88
N ASP A 164 13.44 -31.30 8.32
CA ASP A 164 13.71 -30.69 7.02
C ASP A 164 13.17 -31.60 5.90
N LEU A 165 11.84 -31.61 5.73
CA LEU A 165 11.19 -32.27 4.60
C LEU A 165 10.61 -31.21 3.68
N GLY A 166 11.46 -30.84 2.72
CA GLY A 166 11.27 -29.80 1.72
C GLY A 166 9.84 -29.63 1.21
N CYS A 167 9.30 -28.43 1.42
CA CYS A 167 8.26 -27.85 0.59
C CYS A 167 8.84 -27.51 -0.80
N ARG A 168 9.28 -28.53 -1.53
CA ARG A 168 9.84 -28.39 -2.88
C ARG A 168 8.68 -28.24 -3.87
N ASP A 169 8.66 -27.08 -4.51
CA ASP A 169 8.06 -26.82 -5.83
C ASP A 169 6.53 -26.84 -5.98
N GLY A 170 5.82 -26.42 -4.94
CA GLY A 170 4.44 -25.96 -5.07
C GLY A 170 4.33 -24.60 -5.77
N GLY A 171 4.80 -24.49 -7.02
CA GLY A 171 4.61 -23.38 -7.94
C GLY A 171 4.86 -22.00 -7.32
N ALA A 172 6.11 -21.53 -7.39
CA ALA A 172 6.47 -20.15 -7.14
C ALA A 172 5.63 -19.22 -8.04
N ARG A 173 4.41 -18.88 -7.57
CA ARG A 173 3.69 -17.72 -8.09
C ARG A 173 4.59 -16.57 -7.73
N GLY A 174 5.37 -16.12 -8.72
CA GLY A 174 6.38 -15.10 -8.57
C GLY A 174 5.81 -13.95 -7.77
N VAL A 175 6.62 -13.43 -6.86
CA VAL A 175 6.29 -12.19 -6.16
C VAL A 175 5.85 -11.18 -7.22
N PRO A 176 4.69 -10.51 -7.06
CA PRO A 176 4.21 -9.59 -8.08
C PRO A 176 5.30 -8.58 -8.44
N SER A 177 5.50 -8.34 -9.74
CA SER A 177 6.54 -7.42 -10.23
C SER A 177 6.39 -6.01 -9.66
N TRP A 178 5.15 -5.58 -9.41
CA TRP A 178 4.82 -4.28 -8.82
C TRP A 178 5.25 -4.14 -7.35
N LEU A 179 5.61 -5.21 -6.64
CA LEU A 179 6.00 -5.10 -5.23
C LEU A 179 7.26 -4.24 -5.04
N GLY A 180 8.25 -4.40 -5.92
CA GLY A 180 9.47 -3.58 -5.86
C GLY A 180 9.19 -2.11 -6.15
N GLU A 181 8.28 -1.84 -7.09
CA GLU A 181 7.82 -0.48 -7.36
C GLU A 181 7.04 0.14 -6.19
N MET A 182 6.21 -0.64 -5.51
CA MET A 182 5.50 -0.18 -4.33
C MET A 182 6.45 0.17 -3.18
N GLU A 183 7.51 -0.63 -2.96
CA GLU A 183 8.55 -0.33 -1.97
C GLU A 183 9.29 0.97 -2.31
N ARG A 184 9.63 1.16 -3.59
CA ARG A 184 10.24 2.41 -4.09
C ARG A 184 9.34 3.62 -3.81
N LEU A 185 8.07 3.55 -4.22
CA LEU A 185 7.10 4.63 -4.02
C LEU A 185 6.91 4.93 -2.53
N ARG A 186 6.87 3.90 -1.67
CA ARG A 186 6.75 4.09 -0.23
C ARG A 186 7.93 4.87 0.35
N VAL A 187 9.15 4.56 -0.06
CA VAL A 187 10.34 5.31 0.37
C VAL A 187 10.27 6.76 -0.11
N GLU A 188 9.90 6.99 -1.37
CA GLU A 188 9.77 8.32 -1.96
C GLU A 188 8.72 9.16 -1.21
N ALA A 189 7.56 8.60 -0.88
CA ALA A 189 6.56 9.30 -0.07
C ALA A 189 7.02 9.60 1.35
N LEU A 190 7.81 8.72 1.97
CA LEU A 190 8.36 8.99 3.30
C LEU A 190 9.41 10.12 3.25
N GLU A 191 10.20 10.20 2.19
CA GLU A 191 11.16 11.30 1.98
C GLU A 191 10.42 12.64 1.85
N GLU A 192 9.37 12.72 1.04
CA GLU A 192 8.51 13.91 0.94
C GLU A 192 7.82 14.23 2.28
N LEU A 193 7.40 13.21 3.03
CA LEU A 193 6.76 13.39 4.34
C LEU A 193 7.75 13.95 5.36
N VAL A 194 9.04 13.60 5.31
CA VAL A 194 10.08 14.22 6.15
C VAL A 194 10.12 15.73 5.90
N ASP A 195 10.11 16.16 4.64
CA ASP A 195 10.15 17.58 4.29
C ASP A 195 8.88 18.32 4.73
N VAL A 196 7.71 17.70 4.55
CA VAL A 196 6.43 18.22 5.05
C VAL A 196 6.44 18.39 6.57
N GLU A 197 6.96 17.41 7.30
CA GLU A 197 7.01 17.44 8.76
C GLU A 197 7.98 18.49 9.29
N LEU A 198 9.11 18.71 8.59
CA LEU A 198 10.03 19.81 8.90
C LEU A 198 9.39 21.16 8.62
N GLY A 199 8.71 21.32 7.48
CA GLY A 199 7.98 22.55 7.14
C GLY A 199 6.86 22.88 8.14
N LEU A 200 6.32 21.87 8.82
CA LEU A 200 5.32 22.01 9.88
C LEU A 200 5.93 22.15 11.29
N GLY A 201 7.25 22.19 11.43
CA GLY A 201 7.94 22.32 12.72
C GLY A 201 7.88 21.07 13.61
N ARG A 202 7.62 19.88 13.04
CA ARG A 202 7.46 18.61 13.78
C ARG A 202 8.68 17.71 13.62
N GLU A 203 9.85 18.21 14.01
CA GLU A 203 11.15 17.54 13.85
C GLU A 203 11.21 16.13 14.44
N GLY A 204 10.61 15.91 15.62
CA GLY A 204 10.60 14.60 16.27
C GLY A 204 9.90 13.53 15.44
N ARG A 205 8.88 13.90 14.66
CA ARG A 205 8.20 12.98 13.75
C ARG A 205 9.01 12.77 12.47
N ALA A 206 9.59 13.84 11.90
CA ALA A 206 10.50 13.75 10.76
C ALA A 206 11.68 12.80 11.03
N ARG A 207 12.24 12.82 12.24
CA ARG A 207 13.30 11.89 12.66
C ARG A 207 12.86 10.42 12.57
N ARG A 208 11.68 10.08 13.10
CA ARG A 208 11.14 8.71 13.03
C ARG A 208 10.90 8.25 11.58
N TRP A 209 10.47 9.15 10.71
CA TRP A 209 10.33 8.84 9.29
C TRP A 209 11.68 8.56 8.61
N ARG A 210 12.74 9.30 8.95
CA ARG A 210 14.11 9.01 8.48
C ARG A 210 14.58 7.63 8.92
N GLU A 211 14.36 7.27 10.19
CA GLU A 211 14.68 5.93 10.70
C GLU A 211 13.92 4.84 9.93
N SER A 212 12.63 5.07 9.67
CA SER A 212 11.79 4.16 8.86
C SER A 212 12.32 4.00 7.43
N ILE A 213 12.78 5.09 6.79
CA ILE A 213 13.39 5.04 5.45
C ILE A 213 14.65 4.16 5.45
N VAL A 214 15.52 4.32 6.46
CA VAL A 214 16.74 3.52 6.59
C VAL A 214 16.40 2.03 6.74
N GLN A 215 15.44 1.71 7.61
CA GLN A 215 14.97 0.34 7.81
C GLN A 215 14.41 -0.26 6.50
N LEU A 216 13.56 0.47 5.78
CA LEU A 216 12.97 -0.02 4.53
C LEU A 216 14.00 -0.24 3.43
N LYS A 217 14.98 0.66 3.30
CA LYS A 217 16.10 0.49 2.35
C LYS A 217 16.94 -0.75 2.71
N ALA A 218 17.14 -1.04 4.00
CA ALA A 218 17.84 -2.23 4.46
C ALA A 218 17.04 -3.52 4.16
N GLU A 219 15.73 -3.54 4.46
CA GLU A 219 14.84 -4.67 4.18
C GLU A 219 14.77 -4.97 2.67
N SER A 220 14.64 -3.94 1.82
CA SER A 220 14.57 -4.13 0.37
C SER A 220 15.88 -4.70 -0.21
N LYS A 221 17.04 -4.26 0.32
CA LYS A 221 18.35 -4.83 -0.04
C LYS A 221 18.47 -6.31 0.34
N GLN A 222 18.00 -6.70 1.52
CA GLN A 222 17.97 -8.11 1.95
C GLN A 222 17.01 -8.94 1.09
N GLY A 223 15.82 -8.42 0.78
CA GLY A 223 14.84 -9.09 -0.06
C GLY A 223 15.30 -9.30 -1.50
N SER A 224 16.14 -8.40 -2.03
CA SER A 224 16.75 -8.52 -3.36
C SER A 224 17.81 -9.63 -3.41
N LEU A 225 18.56 -9.85 -2.33
CA LEU A 225 19.59 -10.90 -2.26
C LEU A 225 19.01 -12.33 -2.15
N LEU A 226 17.75 -12.46 -1.77
CA LEU A 226 17.06 -13.75 -1.59
C LEU A 226 16.25 -14.20 -2.81
N ARG A 227 16.19 -13.38 -3.88
CA ARG A 227 15.50 -13.71 -5.13
C ARG A 227 16.51 -14.13 -6.20
#